data_AF-A0A836XCZ7-F1
#
_entry.id   AF-A0A836XCZ7-F1
#
_cell.length_a   1.000
_cell.length_b   1.000
_cell.length_c   1.000
_cell.angle_alpha   90.00
_cell.angle_beta   90.00
_cell.angle_gamma   90.00
#
_symmetry.space_group_name_H-M   'P 1'
#
loop_
_entity.id
_entity.type
_entity.pdbx_description
1 polymer ?
#
loop_
_entity_poly.entity_id
_entity_poly.type
_entity_poly.pdbx_seq_one_letter_code
_entity_poly.pdbx_strand_id
1 'polypeptide(L)'
;AIEMVESVQSAPDPLWQTLRATEIDGGLNLFRVSVPIGVLGVIFESRPDALIQIAAVCLKSGNAVLMKGGSEAARSNRVLADLITR
;
A
#
# COMPACT_ATOMS: atom_id res chain seq x y z
N ALA A 1 8.49 -14.01 -0.22
CA ALA A 1 7.67 -13.07 0.57
C ALA A 1 8.53 -12.15 1.43
N ILE A 2 9.44 -12.69 2.24
CA ILE A 2 10.36 -11.89 3.08
C ILE A 2 11.17 -10.88 2.24
N GLU A 3 11.88 -11.36 1.22
CA GLU A 3 12.68 -10.49 0.32
C GLU A 3 11.84 -9.34 -0.30
N MET A 4 10.57 -9.61 -0.59
CA MET A 4 9.66 -8.60 -1.14
C MET A 4 9.35 -7.54 -0.09
N VAL A 5 9.04 -7.94 1.16
CA VAL A 5 8.79 -7.00 2.25
C VAL A 5 10.03 -6.15 2.54
N GLU A 6 11.23 -6.75 2.55
CA GLU A 6 12.49 -6.02 2.70
C GLU A 6 12.74 -5.04 1.54
N SER A 7 12.39 -5.44 0.31
CA SER A 7 12.43 -4.55 -0.84
C SER A 7 11.47 -3.36 -0.71
N VAL A 8 10.24 -3.58 -0.23
CA VAL A 8 9.26 -2.50 0.02
C VAL A 8 9.72 -1.59 1.17
N GLN A 9 10.33 -2.16 2.21
CA GLN A 9 10.88 -1.39 3.32
C GLN A 9 11.99 -0.44 2.86
N SER A 10 12.92 -0.93 2.03
CA SER A 10 14.06 -0.17 1.50
C SER A 10 13.70 0.84 0.42
N ALA A 11 12.52 0.72 -0.19
CA ALA A 11 12.03 1.69 -1.17
C ALA A 11 11.89 3.10 -0.56
N PRO A 12 12.09 4.18 -1.34
CA PRO A 12 11.83 5.54 -0.89
C PRO A 12 10.39 5.73 -0.38
N ASP A 13 10.19 6.66 0.54
CA ASP A 13 8.83 7.01 0.99
C ASP A 13 8.05 7.66 -0.15
N PRO A 14 6.94 7.05 -0.62
CA PRO A 14 6.15 7.60 -1.71
C PRO A 14 5.24 8.76 -1.27
N LEU A 15 5.08 9.01 0.03
CA LEU A 15 4.11 9.96 0.56
C LEU A 15 4.66 11.37 0.62
N TRP A 16 3.77 12.34 0.38
CA TRP A 16 3.99 13.77 0.57
C TRP A 16 5.15 14.37 -0.25
N GLN A 17 5.50 13.72 -1.36
CA GLN A 17 6.55 14.18 -2.26
C GLN A 17 6.02 15.27 -3.18
N THR A 18 6.68 16.43 -3.22
CA THR A 18 6.39 17.48 -4.21
C THR A 18 6.90 17.04 -5.59
N LEU A 19 5.97 16.62 -6.45
CA LEU A 19 6.25 16.15 -7.81
C LEU A 19 6.42 17.31 -8.80
N ARG A 20 5.78 18.45 -8.51
CA ARG A 20 5.88 19.67 -9.32
C ARG A 20 5.59 20.88 -8.43
N ALA A 21 6.34 21.95 -8.63
CA ALA A 21 6.07 23.27 -8.07
C ALA A 21 6.14 24.31 -9.18
N THR A 22 5.22 25.26 -9.22
CA THR A 22 5.25 26.40 -10.15
C THR A 22 4.54 27.59 -9.54
N GLU A 23 5.06 28.78 -9.74
CA GLU A 23 4.30 30.02 -9.52
C GLU A 23 3.37 30.21 -10.73
N ILE A 24 2.09 30.47 -10.48
CA ILE A 24 1.09 30.72 -11.52
C ILE A 24 1.00 32.21 -11.81
N ASP A 25 0.98 33.03 -10.77
CA ASP A 25 0.92 34.50 -10.81
C ASP A 25 1.43 35.05 -9.47
N GLY A 26 1.62 36.37 -9.34
CA GLY A 26 2.29 37.04 -8.22
C GLY A 26 1.97 36.47 -6.82
N GLY A 27 2.84 35.59 -6.33
CA GLY A 27 2.74 34.93 -5.02
C GLY A 27 1.82 33.70 -4.95
N LEU A 28 1.10 33.35 -6.03
CA LEU A 28 0.26 32.15 -6.12
C LEU A 28 1.09 30.94 -6.55
N ASN A 29 1.45 30.11 -5.58
CA ASN A 29 2.26 28.91 -5.80
C ASN A 29 1.37 27.65 -5.91
N LEU A 30 1.54 26.90 -7.00
CA LEU A 30 0.91 25.60 -7.21
C LEU A 30 1.90 24.47 -6.94
N PHE A 31 1.49 23.55 -6.08
CA PHE A 31 2.24 22.33 -5.77
C PHE A 31 1.41 21.11 -6.14
N ARG A 32 2.03 20.18 -6.86
CA ARG A 32 1.52 18.81 -7.01
C ARG A 32 2.26 17.93 -6.02
N VAL A 33 1.54 17.42 -5.02
CA VAL A 33 2.10 16.59 -3.95
C VAL A 33 1.50 15.19 -4.03
N SER A 34 2.30 14.14 -3.77
CA SER A 34 1.80 12.78 -3.67
C SER A 34 1.04 12.56 -2.36
N VAL A 35 -0.08 11.85 -2.44
CA VAL A 35 -0.93 11.50 -1.29
C VAL A 35 -1.40 10.05 -1.43
N PRO A 36 -1.81 9.38 -0.33
CA PRO A 36 -2.45 8.07 -0.45
C PRO A 36 -3.71 8.15 -1.30
N ILE A 37 -4.07 7.03 -1.93
CA ILE A 37 -5.37 6.88 -2.62
C ILE A 37 -6.50 6.87 -1.57
N GLY A 38 -6.25 6.27 -0.42
CA GLY A 38 -7.19 6.18 0.69
C GLY A 38 -7.45 4.72 1.05
N VAL A 39 -8.46 4.10 0.43
CA VAL A 39 -8.85 2.70 0.70
C VAL A 39 -8.82 1.90 -0.60
N LEU A 40 -8.15 0.74 -0.57
CA LEU A 40 -8.06 -0.18 -1.71
C LEU A 40 -8.85 -1.47 -1.43
N GLY A 41 -9.73 -1.83 -2.35
CA GLY A 41 -10.38 -3.14 -2.37
C GLY A 41 -9.62 -4.11 -3.27
N VAL A 42 -9.09 -5.20 -2.72
CA VAL A 42 -8.25 -6.15 -3.46
C VAL A 42 -8.84 -7.55 -3.40
N ILE A 43 -9.07 -8.14 -4.58
CA ILE A 43 -9.51 -9.52 -4.75
C ILE A 43 -8.33 -10.31 -5.32
N PHE A 44 -7.98 -11.43 -4.68
CA PHE A 44 -6.86 -12.26 -5.11
C PHE A 44 -7.19 -13.74 -5.02
N GLU A 45 -6.49 -14.54 -5.81
CA GLU A 45 -6.66 -16.00 -5.87
C GLU A 45 -6.15 -16.69 -4.59
N SER A 46 -6.14 -18.03 -4.57
CA SER A 46 -5.76 -18.85 -3.41
C SER A 46 -4.23 -18.86 -3.17
N ARG A 47 -3.64 -17.67 -3.06
CA ARG A 47 -2.22 -17.39 -2.88
C ARG A 47 -1.98 -16.58 -1.61
N PRO A 48 -1.72 -17.23 -0.46
CA PRO A 48 -1.58 -16.53 0.82
C PRO A 48 -0.35 -15.60 0.86
N ASP A 49 0.66 -15.83 0.01
CA ASP A 49 1.79 -14.93 -0.17
C ASP A 49 1.36 -13.56 -0.72
N ALA A 50 0.31 -13.50 -1.54
CA ALA A 50 -0.21 -12.24 -2.08
C ALA A 50 -0.76 -11.32 -0.99
N LEU A 51 -1.39 -11.87 0.05
CA LEU A 51 -1.92 -11.08 1.17
C LEU A 51 -0.83 -10.25 1.84
N ILE A 52 0.31 -10.89 2.17
CA ILE A 52 1.46 -10.20 2.78
C ILE A 52 2.01 -9.13 1.83
N GLN A 53 2.06 -9.45 0.54
CA GLN A 53 2.62 -8.52 -0.44
C GLN A 53 1.78 -7.27 -0.60
N ILE A 54 0.46 -7.44 -0.73
CA ILE A 54 -0.52 -6.36 -0.81
C ILE A 54 -0.48 -5.50 0.45
N ALA A 55 -0.50 -6.13 1.64
CA ALA A 55 -0.47 -5.43 2.91
C ALA A 55 0.79 -4.57 3.07
N ALA A 56 1.98 -5.10 2.72
CA ALA A 56 3.23 -4.37 2.81
C ALA A 56 3.25 -3.11 1.91
N VAL A 57 2.81 -3.23 0.66
CA VAL A 57 2.74 -2.10 -0.28
C VAL A 57 1.70 -1.07 0.18
N CYS A 58 0.52 -1.52 0.63
CA CYS A 58 -0.53 -0.62 1.12
C CYS A 58 -0.05 0.15 2.35
N LEU A 59 0.63 -0.52 3.28
CA LEU A 59 1.20 0.11 4.47
C LEU A 59 2.25 1.17 4.10
N LYS A 60 3.20 0.84 3.22
CA LYS A 60 4.24 1.77 2.75
C LYS A 60 3.66 2.99 2.02
N SER A 61 2.56 2.79 1.29
CA SER A 61 1.89 3.84 0.51
C SER A 61 0.76 4.55 1.26
N GLY A 62 0.63 4.33 2.58
CA GLY A 62 -0.35 5.00 3.43
C GLY A 62 -1.81 4.67 3.11
N ASN A 63 -2.08 3.54 2.44
CA ASN A 63 -3.42 3.11 2.07
C ASN A 63 -3.97 2.08 3.06
N ALA A 64 -5.25 2.23 3.41
CA ALA A 64 -6.02 1.15 4.01
C ALA A 64 -6.39 0.11 2.94
N VAL A 65 -6.58 -1.14 3.35
CA VAL A 65 -6.90 -2.22 2.42
C VAL A 65 -8.00 -3.14 2.93
N LEU A 66 -8.95 -3.45 2.05
CA LEU A 66 -9.98 -4.48 2.21
C LEU A 66 -9.65 -5.63 1.26
N MET A 67 -9.46 -6.83 1.80
CA MET A 67 -8.92 -7.96 1.04
C MET A 67 -9.91 -9.12 1.00
N LYS A 68 -10.19 -9.64 -0.21
CA LYS A 68 -10.97 -10.86 -0.44
C LYS A 68 -10.10 -11.90 -1.14
N GLY A 69 -9.61 -12.86 -0.38
CA GLY A 69 -8.88 -14.02 -0.92
C GLY A 69 -9.80 -15.17 -1.34
N GLY A 70 -9.25 -16.14 -2.08
CA GLY A 70 -9.89 -17.42 -2.39
C GLY A 70 -10.25 -18.24 -1.16
N SER A 71 -11.32 -19.04 -1.25
CA SER A 71 -11.81 -19.91 -0.16
C SER A 71 -10.80 -21.00 0.23
N GLU A 72 -10.06 -21.53 -0.74
CA GLU A 72 -9.09 -22.61 -0.52
C GLU A 72 -7.97 -22.21 0.44
N ALA A 73 -7.62 -20.92 0.49
CA ALA A 73 -6.58 -20.37 1.36
C ALA A 73 -7.13 -19.66 2.61
N ALA A 74 -8.43 -19.81 2.94
CA ALA A 74 -9.09 -19.02 3.97
C ALA A 74 -8.44 -19.10 5.36
N ARG A 75 -7.98 -20.29 5.76
CA ARG A 75 -7.32 -20.49 7.07
C ARG A 75 -5.97 -19.78 7.12
N SER A 76 -5.15 -19.93 6.08
CA SER A 76 -3.85 -19.25 5.97
C SER A 76 -4.02 -17.74 5.93
N ASN A 77 -4.96 -17.25 5.11
CA ASN A 77 -5.26 -15.82 4.99
C ASN A 77 -5.69 -15.23 6.34
N ARG A 78 -6.50 -15.94 7.12
CA ARG A 78 -6.93 -15.49 8.45
C ARG A 78 -5.74 -15.34 9.40
N VAL A 79 -4.88 -16.36 9.51
CA VAL A 79 -3.71 -16.30 10.39
C VAL A 79 -2.76 -15.17 9.98
N LEU A 80 -2.51 -15.00 8.68
CA LEU A 80 -1.65 -13.93 8.18
C LEU A 80 -2.25 -12.54 8.42
N ALA A 81 -3.56 -12.37 8.20
CA ALA A 81 -4.27 -11.13 8.50
C ALA A 81 -4.17 -10.79 10.00
N ASP A 82 -4.45 -11.76 10.87
CA ASP A 82 -4.37 -11.58 12.33
C ASP A 82 -2.96 -11.18 12.78
N LEU A 83 -1.91 -11.72 12.14
CA LEU A 83 -0.52 -11.34 12.42
C LEU A 83 -0.19 -9.90 12.01
N ILE A 84 -0.78 -9.40 10.93
CA ILE A 84 -0.55 -8.03 10.44
C ILE A 84 -1.29 -7.00 11.30
N THR A 85 -2.48 -7.34 11.77
CA THR A 85 -3.35 -6.40 12.51
C THR A 85 -3.14 -6.39 14.02
N ARG A 86 -2.24 -7.24 14.54
CA ARG A 86 -1.81 -7.23 15.95
C ARG A 86 -0.72 -6.19 16.17
#